data_AF-A0AA35S1Y9-F1
#
_entry.id   AF-A0AA35S1Y9-F1
#
_cell.length_a   1.000
_cell.length_b   1.000
_cell.length_c   1.000
_cell.angle_alpha   90.00
_cell.angle_beta   90.00
_cell.angle_gamma   90.00
#
_symmetry.space_group_name_H-M   'P 1'
#
loop_
_entity.id
_entity.type
_entity.pdbx_description
1 polymer ?
#
loop_
_entity_poly.entity_id
_entity_poly.type
_entity_poly.pdbx_seq_one_letter_code
_entity_poly.pdbx_strand_id
1 'polypeptide(L)'
;HDHHVTLRESHVISCAGTENPAEEDDRVRVAVSDKCGGSYCITQRWIHKHDVIASGEDRTLEGWIGRSKADSIEQSRKSVSAHVARMVGGTTTPTNKPFEIVRHSQPYGTVTGESGLFFIGYAASPANFEYMLDRMVGSQGDGVCDDIMRLSSCVSGSYWYFPSNQQLRLLATS
;
A
#
# COMPACT_ATOMS: atom_id res chain seq x y z
N HIS A 1 21.80 -14.96 -11.45
CA HIS A 1 21.88 -13.50 -11.64
C HIS A 1 20.48 -12.85 -11.65
N ASP A 2 19.39 -13.62 -11.84
CA ASP A 2 18.03 -13.05 -12.05
C ASP A 2 17.13 -12.88 -10.82
N HIS A 3 17.38 -13.56 -9.69
CA HIS A 3 16.55 -13.36 -8.47
C HIS A 3 16.63 -11.94 -7.89
N HIS A 4 17.71 -11.21 -8.20
CA HIS A 4 17.89 -9.83 -7.72
C HIS A 4 17.06 -8.81 -8.50
N VAL A 5 16.63 -9.12 -9.74
CA VAL A 5 15.89 -8.17 -10.59
C VAL A 5 14.44 -8.08 -10.12
N THR A 6 13.77 -9.23 -9.92
CA THR A 6 12.36 -9.28 -9.49
C THR A 6 12.15 -8.69 -8.09
N LEU A 7 13.09 -8.93 -7.17
CA LEU A 7 13.05 -8.35 -5.83
C LEU A 7 13.29 -6.84 -5.86
N ARG A 8 14.22 -6.33 -6.67
CA ARG A 8 14.48 -4.88 -6.77
C ARG A 8 13.30 -4.13 -7.38
N GLU A 9 12.67 -4.66 -8.42
CA GLU A 9 11.50 -4.03 -9.05
C GLU A 9 10.28 -3.98 -8.11
N SER A 10 10.07 -5.03 -7.32
CA SER A 10 9.02 -5.04 -6.31
C SER A 10 9.35 -4.14 -5.10
N HIS A 11 10.62 -3.88 -4.76
CA HIS A 11 10.99 -2.84 -3.78
C HIS A 11 10.64 -1.43 -4.28
N VAL A 12 10.82 -1.17 -5.57
CA VAL A 12 10.51 0.12 -6.20
C VAL A 12 9.00 0.39 -6.17
N ILE A 13 8.17 -0.62 -6.48
CA ILE A 13 6.70 -0.46 -6.52
C ILE A 13 6.06 -0.54 -5.12
N SER A 14 6.61 -1.35 -4.21
CA SER A 14 5.98 -1.58 -2.91
C SER A 14 6.17 -0.44 -1.92
N CYS A 15 7.06 0.54 -2.18
CA CYS A 15 7.50 1.52 -1.17
C CYS A 15 7.73 0.78 0.16
N ALA A 16 8.51 -0.30 0.13
CA ALA A 16 8.55 -1.36 1.14
C ALA A 16 8.72 -0.78 2.56
N GLY A 17 7.60 -0.65 3.28
CA GLY A 17 7.57 -0.32 4.70
C GLY A 17 8.10 1.03 5.16
N THR A 18 8.63 1.91 4.30
CA THR A 18 9.41 3.09 4.76
C THR A 18 8.61 4.04 5.66
N GLU A 19 7.32 4.23 5.37
CA GLU A 19 6.38 5.03 6.19
C GLU A 19 5.41 4.17 7.01
N ASN A 20 5.68 2.87 7.12
CA ASN A 20 4.87 1.98 7.94
C ASN A 20 5.16 2.29 9.42
N PRO A 21 4.14 2.30 10.30
CA PRO A 21 4.38 2.45 11.74
C PRO A 21 5.47 1.48 12.21
N ALA A 22 6.52 2.00 12.84
CA ALA A 22 7.71 1.21 13.17
C ALA A 22 7.51 0.45 14.49
N GLU A 23 7.19 1.20 15.55
CA GLU A 23 7.04 0.71 16.91
C GLU A 23 5.75 -0.11 17.09
N GLU A 24 5.79 -1.08 18.01
CA GLU A 24 4.66 -1.98 18.28
C GLU A 24 3.41 -1.21 18.73
N ASP A 25 3.56 -0.27 19.67
CA ASP A 25 2.46 0.53 20.19
C ASP A 25 1.78 1.36 19.09
N ASP A 26 2.56 1.92 18.15
CA ASP A 26 2.02 2.66 17.01
C ASP A 26 1.30 1.73 16.03
N ARG A 27 1.84 0.54 15.78
CA ARG A 27 1.19 -0.46 14.93
C ARG A 27 -0.16 -0.88 15.52
N VAL A 28 -0.21 -1.12 16.83
CA VAL A 28 -1.45 -1.47 17.54
C VAL A 28 -2.46 -0.32 17.44
N ARG A 29 -2.04 0.91 17.75
CA ARG A 29 -2.89 2.12 17.64
C ARG A 29 -3.48 2.29 16.24
N VAL A 30 -2.69 2.04 15.19
CA VAL A 30 -3.13 2.21 13.79
C VAL A 30 -4.02 1.04 13.33
N ALA A 31 -3.72 -0.18 13.73
CA ALA A 31 -4.36 -1.39 13.21
C ALA A 31 -5.57 -1.87 14.02
N VAL A 32 -5.65 -1.58 15.32
CA VAL A 32 -6.68 -2.13 16.22
C VAL A 32 -7.73 -1.08 16.54
N SER A 33 -9.00 -1.45 16.43
CA SER A 33 -10.12 -0.56 16.74
C SER A 33 -10.36 -0.48 18.23
N ASP A 34 -10.29 0.71 18.82
CA ASP A 34 -10.64 0.94 20.23
C ASP A 34 -12.10 0.57 20.56
N LYS A 35 -12.97 0.54 19.54
CA LYS A 35 -14.41 0.24 19.72
C LYS A 35 -14.69 -1.26 19.89
N CYS A 36 -13.98 -2.12 19.16
CA CYS A 36 -14.26 -3.56 19.13
C CYS A 36 -13.07 -4.45 19.46
N GLY A 37 -11.87 -3.90 19.60
CA GLY A 37 -10.62 -4.64 19.87
C GLY A 37 -10.15 -5.53 18.73
N GLY A 38 -10.84 -5.52 17.59
CA GLY A 38 -10.45 -6.23 16.37
C GLY A 38 -9.76 -5.32 15.36
N SER A 39 -9.34 -5.89 14.24
CA SER A 39 -8.66 -5.19 13.15
C SER A 39 -9.36 -5.44 11.83
N TYR A 40 -9.44 -4.40 10.99
CA TYR A 40 -9.91 -4.56 9.61
C TYR A 40 -8.71 -4.76 8.71
N CYS A 41 -8.86 -5.63 7.73
CA CYS A 41 -7.79 -5.94 6.81
C CYS A 41 -8.29 -5.90 5.37
N ILE A 42 -7.44 -5.42 4.48
CA ILE A 42 -7.64 -5.56 3.04
C ILE A 42 -6.46 -6.35 2.46
N THR A 43 -6.78 -7.31 1.59
CA THR A 43 -5.80 -8.03 0.78
C THR A 43 -6.03 -7.74 -0.68
N GLN A 44 -4.98 -7.45 -1.44
CA GLN A 44 -5.08 -7.27 -2.89
C GLN A 44 -3.91 -7.95 -3.59
N ARG A 45 -4.20 -8.59 -4.72
CA ARG A 45 -3.17 -9.16 -5.59
C ARG A 45 -2.92 -8.20 -6.75
N TRP A 46 -1.68 -7.75 -6.86
CA TRP A 46 -1.23 -6.88 -7.94
C TRP A 46 -0.24 -7.62 -8.84
N ILE A 47 -0.36 -7.44 -10.15
CA ILE A 47 0.59 -7.95 -11.15
C ILE A 47 1.37 -6.77 -11.72
N HIS A 48 2.70 -6.86 -11.74
CA HIS A 48 3.56 -5.82 -12.28
C HIS A 48 3.68 -5.92 -13.81
N LYS A 49 3.71 -4.77 -14.47
CA LYS A 49 3.94 -4.65 -15.92
C LYS A 49 5.45 -4.50 -16.17
N HIS A 50 6.18 -5.61 -16.09
CA HIS A 50 7.65 -5.61 -16.16
C HIS A 50 8.22 -4.92 -17.40
N ASP A 51 7.59 -5.06 -18.56
CA ASP A 51 8.03 -4.39 -19.79
C ASP A 51 8.02 -2.86 -19.65
N VAL A 52 7.00 -2.31 -18.99
CA VAL A 52 6.88 -0.87 -18.72
C VAL A 52 7.94 -0.42 -17.71
N ILE A 53 8.17 -1.22 -16.68
CA ILE A 53 9.14 -0.91 -15.62
C ILE A 53 10.57 -0.96 -16.17
N ALA A 54 10.90 -1.97 -16.98
CA ALA A 54 12.23 -2.19 -17.53
C ALA A 54 12.58 -1.15 -18.62
N SER A 55 11.60 -0.70 -19.40
CA SER A 55 11.79 0.30 -20.45
C SER A 55 11.69 1.75 -19.96
N GLY A 56 11.15 1.96 -18.75
CA GLY A 56 10.91 3.30 -18.20
C GLY A 56 12.17 4.00 -17.72
N GLU A 57 12.29 5.29 -18.03
CA GLU A 57 13.33 6.14 -17.44
C GLU A 57 13.11 6.29 -15.93
N ASP A 58 14.19 6.15 -15.15
CA ASP A 58 14.12 6.24 -13.67
C ASP A 58 13.40 7.50 -13.20
N ARG A 59 13.69 8.66 -13.78
CA ARG A 59 13.01 9.92 -13.43
C ARG A 59 11.49 9.85 -13.59
N THR A 60 11.00 9.15 -14.61
CA THR A 60 9.57 8.98 -14.87
C THR A 60 8.95 8.02 -13.86
N LEU A 61 9.59 6.88 -13.61
CA LEU A 61 9.14 5.89 -12.64
C LEU A 61 9.10 6.47 -11.22
N GLU A 62 10.17 7.16 -10.81
CA GLU A 62 10.25 7.87 -9.54
C GLU A 62 9.19 8.96 -9.43
N GLY A 63 8.84 9.64 -10.53
CA GLY A 63 7.77 10.64 -10.58
C GLY A 63 6.37 10.03 -10.38
N TRP A 64 6.13 8.82 -10.89
CA TRP A 64 4.87 8.08 -10.68
C TRP A 64 4.75 7.53 -9.27
N ILE A 65 5.86 7.14 -8.65
CA ILE A 65 5.87 6.60 -7.28
C ILE A 65 5.90 7.72 -6.24
N GLY A 66 6.72 8.75 -6.46
CA GLY A 66 7.01 9.84 -5.54
C GLY A 66 8.21 9.61 -4.61
N ARG A 67 9.05 8.60 -4.89
CA ARG A 67 10.30 8.30 -4.15
C ARG A 67 11.43 7.97 -5.12
N SER A 68 12.67 8.17 -4.69
CA SER A 68 13.86 7.75 -5.47
C SER A 68 13.97 6.24 -5.54
N LYS A 69 14.41 5.71 -6.68
CA LYS A 69 14.53 4.28 -6.96
C LYS A 69 15.68 3.65 -6.19
N ALA A 70 16.80 4.37 -6.06
CA ALA A 70 18.01 3.88 -5.42
C ALA A 70 17.86 3.72 -3.90
N ASP A 71 17.32 4.75 -3.25
CA ASP A 71 17.38 4.88 -1.79
C ASP A 71 15.99 5.02 -1.13
N SER A 72 14.90 4.96 -1.92
CA SER A 72 13.52 5.16 -1.41
C SER A 72 13.36 6.48 -0.66
N ILE A 73 14.06 7.54 -1.06
CA ILE A 73 13.93 8.87 -0.46
C ILE A 73 12.70 9.53 -1.04
N GLU A 74 11.80 10.01 -0.18
CA GLU A 74 10.61 10.73 -0.62
C GLU A 74 10.98 12.03 -1.33
N GLN A 75 10.36 12.26 -2.50
CA GLN A 75 10.62 13.48 -3.26
C GLN A 75 9.98 14.70 -2.58
N SER A 76 10.70 15.81 -2.52
CA SER A 76 10.19 17.07 -1.94
C SER A 76 9.06 17.69 -2.77
N ARG A 77 9.07 17.46 -4.09
CA ARG A 77 7.99 17.84 -5.01
C ARG A 77 7.54 16.61 -5.77
N LYS A 78 6.25 16.28 -5.65
CA LYS A 78 5.60 15.12 -6.27
C LYS A 78 4.45 15.60 -7.16
N SER A 79 4.16 14.85 -8.23
CA SER A 79 2.90 15.05 -8.96
C SER A 79 1.72 14.73 -8.03
N VAL A 80 0.58 15.37 -8.26
CA VAL A 80 -0.69 15.06 -7.56
C VAL A 80 -1.20 13.64 -7.83
N SER A 81 -0.72 13.02 -8.92
CA SER A 81 -1.01 11.64 -9.32
C SER A 81 0.01 10.63 -8.80
N ALA A 82 1.11 11.06 -8.20
CA ALA A 82 2.14 10.16 -7.69
C ALA A 82 1.60 9.32 -6.52
N HIS A 83 1.97 8.04 -6.46
CA HIS A 83 1.42 7.09 -5.48
C HIS A 83 1.52 7.60 -4.03
N VAL A 84 2.71 8.06 -3.61
CA VAL A 84 2.90 8.63 -2.26
C VAL A 84 1.98 9.84 -2.02
N ALA A 85 1.77 10.69 -3.02
CA ALA A 85 0.87 11.84 -2.89
C ALA A 85 -0.62 11.44 -2.85
N ARG A 86 -1.00 10.29 -3.43
CA ARG A 86 -2.36 9.74 -3.31
C ARG A 86 -2.62 9.13 -1.93
N MET A 87 -1.61 8.52 -1.31
CA MET A 87 -1.73 7.80 -0.04
C MET A 87 -1.69 8.71 1.20
N VAL A 88 -1.10 9.90 1.09
CA VAL A 88 -1.06 10.87 2.19
C VAL A 88 -2.32 11.74 2.16
N GLY A 89 -3.12 11.65 3.22
CA GLY A 89 -4.29 12.52 3.42
C GLY A 89 -3.88 14.00 3.58
N GLY A 90 -4.75 14.91 3.13
CA GLY A 90 -4.45 16.34 2.97
C GLY A 90 -3.80 17.07 4.15
N THR A 91 -3.14 18.18 3.78
CA THR A 91 -2.29 19.11 4.56
C THR A 91 -0.97 18.54 5.07
N THR A 92 0.09 19.21 4.63
CA THR A 92 1.53 18.94 4.76
C THR A 92 2.08 19.07 6.19
N THR A 93 1.28 18.74 7.22
CA THR A 93 1.75 18.72 8.61
C THR A 93 2.02 17.27 9.04
N PRO A 94 3.27 16.92 9.41
CA PRO A 94 3.67 15.57 9.80
C PRO A 94 2.88 14.95 10.97
N THR A 95 2.14 15.75 11.74
CA THR A 95 1.60 15.39 13.05
C THR A 95 0.14 14.91 13.03
N ASN A 96 -0.56 14.97 11.90
CA ASN A 96 -1.94 14.49 11.82
C ASN A 96 -2.20 13.83 10.47
N LYS A 97 -1.78 12.56 10.34
CA LYS A 97 -2.18 11.70 9.21
C LYS A 97 -3.56 11.12 9.55
N PRO A 98 -4.66 11.62 8.96
CA PRO A 98 -6.01 11.20 9.36
C PRO A 98 -6.32 9.75 9.00
N PHE A 99 -5.60 9.19 8.02
CA PHE A 99 -5.78 7.84 7.53
C PHE A 99 -4.41 7.15 7.50
N GLU A 100 -4.22 6.19 8.40
CA GLU A 100 -3.02 5.39 8.50
C GLU A 100 -3.37 3.90 8.44
N ILE A 101 -2.46 3.09 7.92
CA ILE A 101 -2.59 1.64 7.86
C ILE A 101 -1.26 0.98 8.20
N VAL A 102 -1.30 -0.24 8.73
CA VAL A 102 -0.10 -1.09 8.87
C VAL A 102 -0.05 -2.05 7.70
N ARG A 103 1.00 -1.96 6.88
CA ARG A 103 1.20 -2.82 5.71
C ARG A 103 2.10 -4.00 6.05
N HIS A 104 1.75 -5.17 5.53
CA HIS A 104 2.55 -6.39 5.56
C HIS A 104 2.73 -6.98 4.14
N SER A 105 2.67 -6.12 3.12
CA SER A 105 2.74 -6.52 1.71
C SER A 105 4.04 -7.27 1.39
N GLN A 106 3.93 -8.30 0.56
CA GLN A 106 5.08 -9.12 0.14
C GLN A 106 5.11 -9.30 -1.38
N PRO A 107 6.30 -9.32 -2.00
CA PRO A 107 6.43 -9.70 -3.39
C PRO A 107 6.06 -11.18 -3.57
N TYR A 108 5.50 -11.54 -4.72
CA TYR A 108 5.22 -12.92 -5.09
C TYR A 108 5.44 -13.12 -6.59
N GLY A 109 5.52 -14.39 -7.01
CA GLY A 109 5.52 -14.77 -8.41
C GLY A 109 6.69 -15.64 -8.82
N THR A 110 6.85 -15.79 -10.14
CA THR A 110 7.92 -16.58 -10.75
C THR A 110 8.63 -15.76 -11.82
N VAL A 111 9.85 -16.14 -12.17
CA VAL A 111 10.67 -15.39 -13.17
C VAL A 111 10.03 -15.40 -14.56
N THR A 112 9.39 -16.50 -14.94
CA THR A 112 8.82 -16.71 -16.28
C THR A 112 7.29 -16.55 -16.32
N GLY A 113 6.67 -16.18 -15.21
CA GLY A 113 5.22 -16.09 -15.07
C GLY A 113 4.79 -14.77 -14.43
N GLU A 114 3.56 -14.73 -13.94
CA GLU A 114 3.08 -13.54 -13.22
C GLU A 114 3.93 -13.30 -11.97
N SER A 115 4.36 -12.05 -11.80
CA SER A 115 4.99 -11.59 -10.57
C SER A 115 4.50 -10.20 -10.22
N GLY A 116 4.53 -9.89 -8.93
CA GLY A 116 3.93 -8.67 -8.43
C GLY A 116 3.95 -8.54 -6.92
N LEU A 117 2.96 -7.84 -6.40
CA LEU A 117 2.82 -7.54 -4.98
C LEU A 117 1.52 -8.14 -4.44
N PHE A 118 1.63 -8.96 -3.40
CA PHE A 118 0.49 -9.30 -2.57
C PHE A 118 0.39 -8.25 -1.47
N PHE A 119 -0.52 -7.28 -1.68
CA PHE A 119 -0.77 -6.23 -0.72
C PHE A 119 -1.62 -6.76 0.42
N ILE A 120 -1.19 -6.50 1.65
CA ILE A 120 -1.99 -6.73 2.84
C ILE A 120 -1.82 -5.52 3.77
N GLY A 121 -2.94 -4.94 4.17
CA GLY A 121 -3.00 -3.78 5.05
C GLY A 121 -3.98 -4.01 6.19
N TYR A 122 -3.65 -3.50 7.37
CA TYR A 122 -4.47 -3.53 8.58
C TYR A 122 -4.78 -2.11 9.04
N ALA A 123 -5.99 -1.89 9.55
CA ALA A 123 -6.45 -0.59 10.05
C ALA A 123 -7.51 -0.75 11.13
N ALA A 124 -7.57 0.25 12.02
CA ALA A 124 -8.59 0.37 13.05
C ALA A 124 -10.00 0.64 12.48
N SER A 125 -10.11 1.05 11.21
CA SER A 125 -11.37 1.37 10.53
C SER A 125 -11.29 1.07 9.02
N PRO A 126 -12.36 0.54 8.39
CA PRO A 126 -12.44 0.39 6.93
C PRO A 126 -12.29 1.71 6.17
N ALA A 127 -12.71 2.83 6.78
CA ALA A 127 -12.65 4.16 6.18
C ALA A 127 -11.23 4.56 5.74
N ASN A 128 -10.19 4.04 6.41
CA ASN A 128 -8.80 4.29 6.06
C ASN A 128 -8.48 3.71 4.67
N PHE A 129 -8.98 2.51 4.39
CA PHE A 129 -8.81 1.87 3.09
C PHE A 129 -9.68 2.53 2.01
N GLU A 130 -10.95 2.83 2.32
CA GLU A 130 -11.88 3.49 1.40
C GLU A 130 -11.32 4.83 0.93
N TYR A 131 -10.81 5.64 1.86
CA TYR A 131 -10.14 6.90 1.52
C TYR A 131 -8.99 6.68 0.54
N MET A 132 -8.07 5.76 0.84
CA MET A 132 -6.91 5.50 -0.01
C MET A 132 -7.32 4.96 -1.38
N LEU A 133 -8.26 4.02 -1.45
CA LEU A 133 -8.72 3.43 -2.71
C LEU A 133 -9.48 4.43 -3.57
N ASP A 134 -10.37 5.24 -3.00
CA ASP A 134 -11.08 6.29 -3.73
C ASP A 134 -10.12 7.32 -4.30
N ARG A 135 -9.06 7.66 -3.56
CA ARG A 135 -7.96 8.49 -4.06
C ARG A 135 -7.23 7.78 -5.20
N MET A 136 -7.01 6.47 -5.13
CA MET A 136 -6.33 5.75 -6.20
C MET A 136 -7.11 5.79 -7.52
N VAL A 137 -8.43 5.61 -7.46
CA VAL A 137 -9.28 5.55 -8.67
C VAL A 137 -9.83 6.91 -9.12
N GLY A 138 -9.47 8.00 -8.43
CA GLY A 138 -9.92 9.36 -8.77
C GLY A 138 -11.37 9.68 -8.36
N SER A 139 -11.97 8.88 -7.47
CA SER A 139 -13.36 9.02 -7.02
C SER A 139 -13.60 10.15 -6.00
N GLN A 140 -12.55 10.86 -5.56
CA GLN A 140 -12.63 11.96 -4.59
C GLN A 140 -12.97 13.33 -5.22
N GLY A 141 -13.49 13.34 -6.45
CA GLY A 141 -13.91 14.56 -7.16
C GLY A 141 -12.79 15.32 -7.89
N ASP A 142 -11.52 14.95 -7.71
CA ASP A 142 -10.40 15.51 -8.48
C ASP A 142 -10.20 14.84 -9.84
N GLY A 143 -10.79 13.65 -10.05
CA GLY A 143 -10.65 12.87 -11.29
C GLY A 143 -9.22 12.39 -11.56
N VAL A 144 -8.33 12.47 -10.57
CA VAL A 144 -6.92 12.11 -10.71
C VAL A 144 -6.71 10.68 -10.24
N CYS A 145 -6.39 9.80 -11.19
CA CYS A 145 -5.99 8.44 -10.90
C CYS A 145 -4.52 8.36 -10.44
N ASP A 146 -4.23 7.35 -9.62
CA ASP A 146 -2.88 7.02 -9.18
C ASP A 146 -2.04 6.45 -10.33
N ASP A 147 -0.87 7.05 -10.56
CA ASP A 147 0.06 6.62 -11.60
C ASP A 147 0.66 5.22 -11.33
N ILE A 148 0.57 4.68 -10.11
CA ILE A 148 0.97 3.30 -9.81
C ILE A 148 0.24 2.27 -10.68
N MET A 149 -0.99 2.58 -11.12
CA MET A 149 -1.78 1.73 -12.02
C MET A 149 -1.20 1.64 -13.44
N ARG A 150 -0.28 2.54 -13.79
CA ARG A 150 0.53 2.42 -15.02
C ARG A 150 1.55 1.30 -14.91
N LEU A 151 2.06 1.04 -13.71
CA LEU A 151 3.08 0.04 -13.42
C LEU A 151 2.51 -1.31 -13.00
N SER A 152 1.30 -1.34 -12.46
CA SER A 152 0.69 -2.56 -11.92
C SER A 152 -0.82 -2.61 -12.13
N SER A 153 -1.37 -3.81 -12.10
CA SER A 153 -2.82 -4.06 -12.18
C SER A 153 -3.30 -4.89 -11.00
N CYS A 154 -4.33 -4.40 -10.31
CA CYS A 154 -5.01 -5.16 -9.27
C CYS A 154 -5.95 -6.18 -9.93
N VAL A 155 -5.78 -7.45 -9.59
CA VAL A 155 -6.52 -8.57 -10.20
C VAL A 155 -7.46 -9.29 -9.24
N SER A 156 -7.28 -9.08 -7.94
CA SER A 156 -8.24 -9.53 -6.91
C SER A 156 -8.11 -8.67 -5.67
N GLY A 157 -9.20 -8.47 -4.94
CA GLY A 157 -9.23 -7.76 -3.68
C GLY A 157 -10.31 -8.29 -2.75
N SER A 158 -10.03 -8.34 -1.44
CA SER A 158 -10.96 -8.80 -0.41
C SER A 158 -10.79 -7.98 0.87
N TYR A 159 -11.90 -7.73 1.55
CA TYR A 159 -11.93 -7.20 2.92
C TYR A 159 -12.11 -8.34 3.92
N TRP A 160 -11.46 -8.19 5.07
CA TRP A 160 -11.49 -9.13 6.18
C TRP A 160 -11.67 -8.39 7.50
N TYR A 161 -12.22 -9.09 8.48
CA TYR A 161 -12.22 -8.66 9.87
C TYR A 161 -11.49 -9.70 10.71
N PHE A 162 -10.46 -9.25 11.42
CA PHE A 162 -9.71 -10.04 12.38
C PHE A 162 -10.27 -9.76 13.79
N PRO A 163 -10.99 -10.72 14.39
CA PRO A 163 -11.60 -10.52 15.70
C PRO A 163 -10.54 -10.38 16.80
N SER A 164 -10.89 -9.67 17.87
CA SER A 164 -10.14 -9.73 19.12
C SER A 164 -10.08 -11.18 19.66
N ASN A 165 -9.09 -11.47 20.51
CA ASN A 165 -8.98 -12.77 21.16
C ASN A 165 -10.25 -13.19 21.91
N GLN A 166 -11.00 -12.23 22.47
CA GLN A 166 -12.28 -12.51 23.13
C GLN A 166 -13.35 -12.91 22.12
N GLN A 167 -13.52 -12.16 21.04
CA GLN A 167 -14.49 -12.48 19.98
C GLN A 167 -14.17 -13.82 19.30
N LEU A 168 -12.89 -14.09 19.03
CA LEU A 168 -12.45 -15.35 18.44
C LEU A 168 -12.82 -16.56 19.31
N ARG A 169 -12.63 -16.45 20.63
CA ARG A 169 -13.02 -17.51 21.57
C ARG A 169 -14.52 -17.78 21.55
N LEU A 170 -15.35 -16.75 21.46
CA LEU A 170 -16.82 -16.91 21.39
C LEU A 170 -17.25 -17.63 20.11
N LEU A 171 -16.63 -17.30 18.96
CA LEU A 171 -16.92 -17.94 17.68
C LEU A 171 -16.51 -19.42 17.65
N ALA A 172 -15.39 -19.77 18.30
CA ALA A 172 -14.90 -21.15 18.33
C ALA A 172 -15.74 -22.10 19.22
N THR A 173 -16.55 -21.54 20.12
CA THR A 173 -17.44 -22.30 21.01
C THR A 173 -18.89 -22.35 20.51
N SER A 174 -19.17 -21.76 19.35
CA SER A 174 -20.49 -21.76 18.67
C SER A 174 -20.62 -22.97 17.76
#